data_AF-A0A970SCH5-F1
#
_entry.id   AF-A0A970SCH5-F1
#
_cell.length_a   1.000
_cell.length_b   1.000
_cell.length_c   1.000
_cell.angle_alpha   90.00
_cell.angle_beta   90.00
_cell.angle_gamma   90.00
#
_symmetry.space_group_name_H-M   'P 1'
#
loop_
_entity.id
_entity.type
_entity.pdbx_description
1 polymer ?
#
loop_
_entity_poly.entity_id
_entity_poly.type
_entity_poly.pdbx_seq_one_letter_code
_entity_poly.pdbx_strand_id
1 'polypeptide(L)'
;MKHFSRLLRCLLLLLPLLAAACEKDAAQQNQGADKTGDGTDSNKNGGTDKLPNDSDIGTNNANNKNNGEPGVCGDGILDDDEACDDGNTVDGDGCSADCKYVDEGFSCMPPGIPCHRIAKCGDGHVLLPELCDDGNSEDGDGCSSRCQVEVGWKCEGSPSVCTPTVCGDGIVEGAETCDDGNTMPFDGCNEHCQVEPNCDQDGCTSRCGDGIILPPEECDDGNNIDGDGCSADCKVEEGFTCTSGTECEKQGDECVFRVTAVFRDFLTYGDPYGDFSGGGDLTTGLVAPQLVDGRPVLLPDAPSRCPSIDSVESFARWYTDGPNRETLVSSLVLYDNGQGAWVNRHGPLGEQWCADGTCYDGTPAFFPVDELANTDDRHPASIPPEYGGGWDWETEFVPDAPPHNFGFTSHVLHWFHYDPDTPTTLRFLGDDDLWVFVNGHLALDLGCVHVPESGEVVISSATEATFGLTPGGVYPISVFHAERNPSGSSFQLTLEGFNTSRSVCTPICGDGIVSLGEECDDGINEGGYGKCGPGCKLDAYCGDGIVQREYEECDDGNFINDDECPNSCRKILID
;
A
#
# COMPACT_ATOMS: atom_id res chain seq x y z
N MET A 1 41.84 -34.32 15.00
CA MET A 1 41.87 -35.29 16.12
C MET A 1 42.56 -34.64 17.31
N LYS A 2 41.94 -34.72 18.52
CA LYS A 2 42.38 -34.07 19.78
C LYS A 2 42.35 -32.52 19.78
N HIS A 3 42.14 -31.80 20.88
CA HIS A 3 41.17 -31.88 22.00
C HIS A 3 41.56 -30.83 23.06
N PHE A 4 40.61 -30.00 23.56
CA PHE A 4 40.66 -29.26 24.85
C PHE A 4 41.82 -28.23 25.06
N SER A 5 41.72 -27.16 25.87
CA SER A 5 40.71 -26.69 26.84
C SER A 5 40.74 -25.16 27.02
N ARG A 6 39.70 -24.57 27.64
CA ARG A 6 39.75 -23.24 28.29
C ARG A 6 40.41 -23.33 29.69
N LEU A 7 41.04 -22.25 30.19
CA LEU A 7 40.88 -21.66 31.56
C LEU A 7 42.02 -20.73 32.05
N LEU A 8 41.72 -19.44 32.24
CA LEU A 8 42.18 -18.53 33.33
C LEU A 8 41.33 -17.24 33.19
N ARG A 9 40.53 -16.75 34.15
CA ARG A 9 40.78 -16.26 35.54
C ARG A 9 41.77 -15.07 35.62
N CYS A 10 41.57 -14.04 36.45
CA CYS A 10 40.39 -13.45 37.15
C CYS A 10 40.90 -12.22 37.95
N LEU A 11 40.14 -11.11 38.05
CA LEU A 11 40.36 -10.10 39.09
C LEU A 11 39.04 -9.40 39.50
N LEU A 12 38.99 -8.88 40.73
CA LEU A 12 37.78 -8.42 41.44
C LEU A 12 37.71 -6.89 41.60
N LEU A 13 36.63 -6.43 42.27
CA LEU A 13 36.23 -5.11 42.79
C LEU A 13 35.04 -4.54 41.96
N LEU A 14 33.90 -4.14 42.52
CA LEU A 14 33.45 -4.11 43.94
C LEU A 14 31.92 -4.32 44.10
N LEU A 15 31.45 -4.28 45.36
CA LEU A 15 30.06 -4.27 45.87
C LEU A 15 30.05 -3.27 47.08
N PRO A 16 28.91 -2.75 47.63
CA PRO A 16 27.73 -3.56 48.01
C PRO A 16 26.32 -2.88 48.14
N LEU A 17 25.28 -3.72 48.31
CA LEU A 17 23.99 -3.48 49.01
C LEU A 17 23.02 -2.40 48.43
N LEU A 18 21.71 -2.45 48.64
CA LEU A 18 20.85 -3.29 49.53
C LEU A 18 19.91 -4.24 48.75
N ALA A 19 19.14 -5.05 49.48
CA ALA A 19 18.16 -6.00 48.95
C ALA A 19 16.73 -5.73 49.49
N ALA A 20 15.74 -6.18 48.73
CA ALA A 20 14.40 -6.52 49.20
C ALA A 20 14.03 -7.88 48.59
N ALA A 21 13.23 -8.69 49.30
CA ALA A 21 12.94 -10.06 48.91
C ALA A 21 11.47 -10.43 49.16
N CYS A 22 10.96 -11.39 48.40
CA CYS A 22 9.92 -12.30 48.85
C CYS A 22 10.12 -13.66 48.15
N GLU A 23 9.82 -14.75 48.84
CA GLU A 23 10.20 -16.11 48.43
C GLU A 23 9.01 -16.89 47.84
N LYS A 24 9.32 -17.93 47.05
CA LYS A 24 8.39 -19.03 46.80
C LYS A 24 8.54 -20.04 47.93
N ASP A 25 7.45 -20.59 48.45
CA ASP A 25 7.49 -21.94 49.02
C ASP A 25 6.15 -22.68 48.85
N ALA A 26 6.13 -23.99 49.12
CA ALA A 26 5.23 -24.93 48.46
C ALA A 26 4.37 -25.84 49.36
N ALA A 27 3.39 -26.48 48.70
CA ALA A 27 2.70 -27.74 49.06
C ALA A 27 1.75 -27.77 50.28
N GLN A 28 0.57 -28.38 50.09
CA GLN A 28 0.36 -29.77 50.53
C GLN A 28 -0.93 -30.42 49.99
N GLN A 29 -1.02 -31.74 50.15
CA GLN A 29 -2.20 -32.58 49.88
C GLN A 29 -3.13 -32.59 51.13
N ASN A 30 -4.44 -32.86 50.99
CA ASN A 30 -4.96 -34.25 51.05
C ASN A 30 -6.49 -34.38 51.35
N GLN A 31 -7.11 -35.35 50.65
CA GLN A 31 -8.33 -36.16 50.87
C GLN A 31 -9.34 -35.94 52.03
N GLY A 32 -10.62 -36.23 51.70
CA GLY A 32 -11.67 -36.79 52.58
C GLY A 32 -13.05 -36.17 52.32
N ALA A 33 -14.21 -36.84 52.41
CA ALA A 33 -14.64 -38.24 52.67
C ALA A 33 -16.19 -38.28 52.48
N ASP A 34 -16.96 -39.36 52.26
CA ASP A 34 -16.83 -40.81 51.98
C ASP A 34 -18.28 -41.37 51.75
N LYS A 35 -18.48 -42.65 51.35
CA LYS A 35 -19.73 -43.48 51.45
C LYS A 35 -20.83 -43.34 50.37
N THR A 36 -21.56 -44.40 49.94
CA THR A 36 -21.38 -45.88 50.02
C THR A 36 -22.37 -46.63 49.08
N GLY A 37 -21.94 -47.74 48.47
CA GLY A 37 -22.78 -48.89 48.07
C GLY A 37 -23.48 -48.82 46.69
N ASP A 38 -23.85 -49.93 46.03
CA ASP A 38 -23.62 -51.36 46.33
C ASP A 38 -23.81 -52.28 45.09
N GLY A 39 -22.94 -53.31 44.93
CA GLY A 39 -23.02 -54.53 44.08
C GLY A 39 -23.34 -54.47 42.56
N THR A 40 -23.27 -55.54 41.75
CA THR A 40 -22.57 -56.87 41.72
C THR A 40 -23.04 -57.63 40.46
N ASP A 41 -22.35 -58.57 39.79
CA ASP A 41 -20.94 -59.00 39.69
C ASP A 41 -20.81 -60.02 38.51
N SER A 42 -19.76 -59.90 37.67
CA SER A 42 -19.33 -60.88 36.63
C SER A 42 -20.34 -61.17 35.48
N ASN A 43 -20.03 -61.76 34.30
CA ASN A 43 -18.96 -62.68 33.90
C ASN A 43 -18.86 -62.84 32.34
N LYS A 44 -17.65 -62.82 31.76
CA LYS A 44 -17.15 -63.57 30.57
C LYS A 44 -17.77 -63.50 29.14
N ASN A 45 -16.82 -63.52 28.18
CA ASN A 45 -16.88 -63.93 26.77
C ASN A 45 -17.72 -63.05 25.81
N GLY A 46 -17.30 -62.77 24.58
CA GLY A 46 -16.02 -63.07 23.91
C GLY A 46 -16.18 -63.32 22.41
N GLY A 47 -15.56 -62.49 21.56
CA GLY A 47 -15.63 -62.60 20.10
C GLY A 47 -14.84 -61.48 19.42
N THR A 48 -14.45 -61.67 18.16
CA THR A 48 -13.63 -60.76 17.35
C THR A 48 -14.36 -60.30 16.08
N ASP A 49 -13.76 -59.33 15.41
CA ASP A 49 -13.90 -58.99 13.98
C ASP A 49 -14.98 -57.97 13.54
N LYS A 50 -14.46 -56.91 12.90
CA LYS A 50 -14.99 -56.13 11.76
C LYS A 50 -16.05 -55.03 11.90
N LEU A 51 -15.79 -54.01 11.08
CA LEU A 51 -16.68 -52.97 10.57
C LEU A 51 -17.73 -53.57 9.61
N PRO A 52 -18.95 -53.02 9.57
CA PRO A 52 -19.68 -52.69 8.35
C PRO A 52 -19.37 -51.22 7.93
N ASN A 53 -19.22 -50.87 6.66
CA ASN A 53 -20.29 -50.70 5.65
C ASN A 53 -21.40 -49.76 6.15
N ASP A 54 -21.62 -48.56 5.61
CA ASP A 54 -21.71 -48.18 4.18
C ASP A 54 -22.72 -49.02 3.39
N SER A 55 -23.96 -48.55 3.43
CA SER A 55 -24.99 -48.76 2.40
C SER A 55 -26.20 -47.85 2.70
N ASP A 56 -26.34 -46.75 1.96
CA ASP A 56 -27.64 -46.29 1.43
C ASP A 56 -27.47 -45.11 0.43
N ILE A 57 -26.69 -45.34 -0.62
CA ILE A 57 -26.77 -44.53 -1.85
C ILE A 57 -28.04 -44.93 -2.61
N GLY A 58 -29.15 -44.26 -2.30
CA GLY A 58 -30.41 -44.38 -3.01
C GLY A 58 -30.39 -43.63 -4.34
N THR A 59 -30.03 -44.29 -5.44
CA THR A 59 -30.12 -43.67 -6.78
C THR A 59 -31.55 -43.66 -7.32
N ASN A 60 -31.82 -42.67 -8.19
CA ASN A 60 -33.10 -42.38 -8.86
C ASN A 60 -34.16 -41.77 -7.92
N ASN A 61 -34.89 -40.70 -8.30
CA ASN A 61 -35.38 -40.43 -9.64
C ASN A 61 -35.54 -38.92 -9.93
N ALA A 62 -34.96 -38.45 -11.03
CA ALA A 62 -35.31 -37.13 -11.58
C ALA A 62 -36.67 -37.22 -12.29
N ASN A 63 -37.75 -36.76 -11.64
CA ASN A 63 -38.98 -36.17 -12.21
C ASN A 63 -40.06 -35.98 -11.11
N ASN A 64 -40.78 -34.85 -11.16
CA ASN A 64 -42.08 -34.59 -10.53
C ASN A 64 -42.15 -34.27 -9.01
N LYS A 65 -41.86 -33.01 -8.63
CA LYS A 65 -42.73 -32.23 -7.72
C LYS A 65 -43.69 -31.38 -8.59
N ASN A 66 -44.84 -31.94 -8.95
CA ASN A 66 -46.02 -31.16 -9.36
C ASN A 66 -47.14 -31.51 -8.37
N ASN A 67 -47.06 -30.91 -7.20
CA ASN A 67 -48.05 -30.87 -6.12
C ASN A 67 -47.59 -29.78 -5.17
N GLY A 68 -48.43 -28.79 -4.88
CA GLY A 68 -48.16 -27.80 -3.84
C GLY A 68 -48.33 -28.42 -2.45
N GLU A 69 -47.27 -29.03 -1.95
CA GLU A 69 -46.94 -28.85 -0.53
C GLU A 69 -46.42 -27.40 -0.39
N PRO A 70 -46.83 -26.63 0.64
CA PRO A 70 -46.25 -25.31 0.89
C PRO A 70 -44.75 -25.42 1.20
N GLY A 71 -44.03 -24.31 1.01
CA GLY A 71 -42.70 -24.11 1.58
C GLY A 71 -42.69 -24.31 3.11
N VAL A 72 -41.52 -24.61 3.66
CA VAL A 72 -41.34 -24.96 5.08
C VAL A 72 -40.33 -24.02 5.72
N CYS A 73 -40.65 -22.73 5.70
CA CYS A 73 -40.01 -21.66 6.45
C CYS A 73 -39.17 -22.14 7.65
N GLY A 74 -37.88 -21.89 7.54
CA GLY A 74 -36.83 -22.32 8.46
C GLY A 74 -36.23 -23.69 8.13
N ASP A 75 -36.27 -24.15 6.88
CA ASP A 75 -35.58 -25.38 6.43
C ASP A 75 -34.30 -25.14 5.61
N GLY A 76 -34.02 -23.88 5.27
CA GLY A 76 -32.84 -23.41 4.56
C GLY A 76 -32.99 -23.40 3.03
N ILE A 77 -34.21 -23.48 2.50
CA ILE A 77 -34.49 -23.53 1.07
C ILE A 77 -35.60 -22.54 0.72
N LEU A 78 -35.28 -21.48 -0.01
CA LEU A 78 -36.26 -20.53 -0.54
C LEU A 78 -37.19 -21.21 -1.57
N ASP A 79 -38.41 -21.57 -1.17
CA ASP A 79 -39.43 -22.20 -2.03
C ASP A 79 -40.32 -21.14 -2.73
N ASP A 80 -41.08 -21.55 -3.76
CA ASP A 80 -41.89 -20.68 -4.65
C ASP A 80 -42.95 -19.77 -3.94
N ASP A 81 -43.22 -19.96 -2.64
CA ASP A 81 -44.18 -19.16 -1.86
C ASP A 81 -43.56 -18.33 -0.71
N GLU A 82 -42.23 -18.22 -0.66
CA GLU A 82 -41.47 -17.53 0.39
C GLU A 82 -40.70 -16.31 -0.15
N ALA A 83 -40.41 -15.36 0.73
CA ALA A 83 -39.62 -14.15 0.44
C ALA A 83 -38.14 -14.30 0.88
N CYS A 84 -37.90 -15.17 1.86
CA CYS A 84 -36.62 -15.52 2.44
C CYS A 84 -36.72 -16.91 3.07
N ASP A 85 -35.60 -17.59 3.28
CA ASP A 85 -35.46 -18.64 4.29
C ASP A 85 -34.02 -18.60 4.81
N ASP A 86 -33.86 -18.37 6.10
CA ASP A 86 -32.57 -18.17 6.78
C ASP A 86 -32.09 -19.44 7.55
N GLY A 87 -32.83 -20.54 7.43
CA GLY A 87 -32.65 -21.79 8.18
C GLY A 87 -33.31 -21.80 9.56
N ASN A 88 -34.17 -20.83 9.88
CA ASN A 88 -34.71 -20.61 11.22
C ASN A 88 -36.13 -19.96 11.18
N THR A 89 -36.76 -19.78 12.36
CA THR A 89 -38.12 -19.19 12.50
C THR A 89 -38.20 -18.24 13.71
N VAL A 90 -37.14 -17.46 13.93
CA VAL A 90 -37.15 -16.29 14.80
C VAL A 90 -37.77 -15.12 14.00
N ASP A 91 -37.91 -13.96 14.63
CA ASP A 91 -38.59 -12.78 14.10
C ASP A 91 -37.71 -11.57 14.48
N GLY A 92 -37.31 -10.76 13.50
CA GLY A 92 -36.36 -9.65 13.72
C GLY A 92 -34.87 -10.02 13.64
N ASP A 93 -34.52 -11.18 13.08
CA ASP A 93 -33.17 -11.53 12.63
C ASP A 93 -32.98 -11.49 11.10
N GLY A 94 -33.94 -10.90 10.37
CA GLY A 94 -33.83 -10.55 8.96
C GLY A 94 -34.81 -11.27 8.04
N CYS A 95 -35.34 -12.43 8.46
CA CYS A 95 -36.47 -13.08 7.82
C CYS A 95 -37.64 -13.15 8.81
N SER A 96 -38.87 -12.92 8.34
CA SER A 96 -40.05 -13.03 9.20
C SER A 96 -40.28 -14.47 9.68
N ALA A 97 -40.86 -14.66 10.87
CA ALA A 97 -41.14 -16.00 11.41
C ALA A 97 -42.18 -16.84 10.62
N ASP A 98 -42.68 -16.31 9.50
CA ASP A 98 -43.51 -17.00 8.50
C ASP A 98 -42.93 -16.97 7.07
N CYS A 99 -41.72 -16.42 6.89
CA CYS A 99 -40.96 -16.32 5.66
C CYS A 99 -41.68 -15.56 4.52
N LYS A 100 -42.59 -14.63 4.85
CA LYS A 100 -43.38 -13.86 3.88
C LYS A 100 -42.88 -12.43 3.66
N TYR A 101 -41.89 -11.97 4.42
CA TYR A 101 -41.12 -10.76 4.15
C TYR A 101 -39.72 -10.84 4.76
N VAL A 102 -38.78 -10.10 4.17
CA VAL A 102 -37.45 -9.78 4.73
C VAL A 102 -37.62 -8.56 5.63
N ASP A 103 -36.92 -8.50 6.77
CA ASP A 103 -36.90 -7.29 7.60
C ASP A 103 -36.12 -6.18 6.89
N GLU A 104 -36.59 -4.94 7.04
CA GLU A 104 -35.92 -3.74 6.50
C GLU A 104 -34.42 -3.72 6.79
N GLY A 105 -33.63 -3.42 5.75
CA GLY A 105 -32.18 -3.33 5.84
C GLY A 105 -31.45 -4.67 6.01
N PHE A 106 -32.12 -5.81 5.80
CA PHE A 106 -31.48 -7.13 5.73
C PHE A 106 -31.42 -7.70 4.31
N SER A 107 -30.41 -8.52 4.07
CA SER A 107 -30.25 -9.39 2.92
C SER A 107 -30.25 -10.85 3.40
N CYS A 108 -31.16 -11.64 2.84
CA CYS A 108 -31.29 -13.08 3.10
C CYS A 108 -30.70 -13.93 1.96
N MET A 109 -29.69 -13.39 1.27
CA MET A 109 -29.05 -14.02 0.10
C MET A 109 -27.57 -14.33 0.38
N PRO A 110 -27.05 -15.48 -0.07
CA PRO A 110 -27.79 -16.63 -0.63
C PRO A 110 -28.69 -17.33 0.41
N PRO A 111 -29.81 -17.98 0.02
CA PRO A 111 -30.72 -18.61 0.96
C PRO A 111 -30.10 -19.72 1.82
N GLY A 112 -30.63 -19.91 3.03
CA GLY A 112 -30.18 -20.93 3.98
C GLY A 112 -28.97 -20.52 4.84
N ILE A 113 -28.61 -19.24 4.83
CA ILE A 113 -27.76 -18.61 5.87
C ILE A 113 -28.61 -17.63 6.67
N PRO A 114 -28.29 -17.36 7.95
CA PRO A 114 -28.91 -16.28 8.71
C PRO A 114 -28.76 -14.96 7.97
N CYS A 115 -29.86 -14.21 7.83
CA CYS A 115 -29.84 -12.95 7.09
C CYS A 115 -28.86 -11.96 7.73
N HIS A 116 -28.10 -11.25 6.91
CA HIS A 116 -27.19 -10.20 7.36
C HIS A 116 -27.83 -8.84 7.10
N ARG A 117 -27.41 -7.80 7.82
CA ARG A 117 -27.78 -6.43 7.46
C ARG A 117 -27.05 -6.05 6.16
N ILE A 118 -27.75 -5.34 5.28
CA ILE A 118 -27.18 -4.82 4.03
C ILE A 118 -26.02 -3.89 4.39
N ALA A 119 -24.81 -4.25 4.00
CA ALA A 119 -23.67 -3.36 3.98
C ALA A 119 -23.92 -2.27 2.92
N LYS A 120 -23.77 -1.00 3.29
CA LYS A 120 -24.03 0.13 2.42
C LYS A 120 -23.15 1.32 2.77
N CYS A 121 -21.92 1.24 2.30
CA CYS A 121 -20.89 2.26 2.46
C CYS A 121 -21.40 3.71 2.33
N GLY A 122 -21.23 4.46 3.42
CA GLY A 122 -21.64 5.84 3.61
C GLY A 122 -22.97 6.03 4.36
N ASP A 123 -23.47 5.01 5.09
CA ASP A 123 -24.69 5.13 5.89
C ASP A 123 -24.45 5.42 7.39
N GLY A 124 -23.21 5.24 7.86
CA GLY A 124 -22.78 5.40 9.25
C GLY A 124 -22.69 4.09 10.04
N HIS A 125 -22.92 2.93 9.42
CA HIS A 125 -22.84 1.62 10.05
C HIS A 125 -21.74 0.76 9.44
N VAL A 126 -20.92 0.14 10.29
CA VAL A 126 -19.92 -0.84 9.84
C VAL A 126 -20.54 -2.23 9.95
N LEU A 127 -20.90 -2.81 8.80
CA LEU A 127 -21.61 -4.08 8.65
C LEU A 127 -20.82 -4.99 7.71
N LEU A 128 -20.68 -6.28 8.03
CA LEU A 128 -19.92 -7.20 7.17
C LEU A 128 -20.47 -7.19 5.73
N PRO A 129 -19.63 -7.00 4.69
CA PRO A 129 -18.16 -7.12 4.70
C PRO A 129 -17.33 -5.84 4.97
N GLU A 130 -17.92 -4.70 5.33
CA GLU A 130 -17.24 -3.41 5.51
C GLU A 130 -16.15 -3.40 6.58
N LEU A 131 -15.05 -2.69 6.28
CA LEU A 131 -13.91 -2.49 7.18
C LEU A 131 -13.99 -1.15 7.93
N CYS A 132 -14.68 -0.17 7.35
CA CYS A 132 -15.01 1.13 7.92
C CYS A 132 -16.34 1.64 7.33
N ASP A 133 -16.95 2.66 7.92
CA ASP A 133 -17.99 3.51 7.29
C ASP A 133 -18.02 4.82 8.08
N ASP A 134 -17.58 5.95 7.49
CA ASP A 134 -17.51 7.24 8.18
C ASP A 134 -18.82 8.06 8.09
N GLY A 135 -19.81 7.58 7.34
CA GLY A 135 -21.04 8.28 6.97
C GLY A 135 -21.00 9.01 5.61
N ASN A 136 -20.00 8.74 4.76
CA ASN A 136 -19.92 9.26 3.40
C ASN A 136 -19.28 8.27 2.38
N SER A 137 -19.04 8.69 1.13
CA SER A 137 -18.57 7.81 0.04
C SER A 137 -17.58 8.50 -0.90
N GLU A 138 -16.85 9.52 -0.43
CA GLU A 138 -15.78 10.20 -1.16
C GLU A 138 -14.44 9.55 -0.77
N ASP A 139 -13.52 9.33 -1.72
CA ASP A 139 -12.19 8.78 -1.40
C ASP A 139 -11.24 9.88 -0.83
N GLY A 140 -10.34 9.50 0.08
CA GLY A 140 -9.26 10.36 0.59
C GLY A 140 -9.44 10.97 2.00
N ASP A 141 -10.45 10.54 2.75
CA ASP A 141 -10.66 10.92 4.17
C ASP A 141 -10.46 9.77 5.18
N GLY A 142 -9.98 8.62 4.68
CA GLY A 142 -9.61 7.44 5.45
C GLY A 142 -10.54 6.24 5.30
N CYS A 143 -11.75 6.43 4.77
CA CYS A 143 -12.64 5.33 4.39
C CYS A 143 -13.07 5.51 2.93
N SER A 144 -12.66 4.61 2.04
CA SER A 144 -12.90 4.79 0.60
C SER A 144 -14.39 4.71 0.25
N SER A 145 -14.74 5.11 -0.98
CA SER A 145 -16.07 4.93 -1.60
C SER A 145 -16.58 3.47 -1.66
N ARG A 146 -15.77 2.51 -1.22
CA ARG A 146 -16.09 1.08 -1.09
C ARG A 146 -15.89 0.53 0.33
N CYS A 147 -15.63 1.40 1.31
CA CYS A 147 -15.49 1.06 2.72
C CYS A 147 -14.30 0.15 3.07
N GLN A 148 -13.22 0.33 2.30
CA GLN A 148 -11.87 -0.10 2.62
C GLN A 148 -11.18 1.01 3.45
N VAL A 149 -10.41 0.62 4.47
CA VAL A 149 -9.55 1.56 5.21
C VAL A 149 -8.39 2.00 4.33
N GLU A 150 -8.20 3.30 4.16
CA GLU A 150 -7.18 3.82 3.24
C GLU A 150 -5.76 3.74 3.81
N VAL A 151 -4.77 3.51 2.95
CA VAL A 151 -3.33 3.49 3.32
C VAL A 151 -2.94 4.79 4.05
N GLY A 152 -2.28 4.67 5.20
CA GLY A 152 -1.93 5.80 6.07
C GLY A 152 -3.05 6.29 6.99
N TRP A 153 -4.18 5.57 7.07
CA TRP A 153 -5.29 5.88 7.97
C TRP A 153 -5.62 4.72 8.94
N LYS A 154 -6.28 5.08 10.04
CA LYS A 154 -6.95 4.17 10.96
C LYS A 154 -8.37 4.65 11.21
N CYS A 155 -9.33 3.74 11.22
CA CYS A 155 -10.73 4.02 11.46
C CYS A 155 -11.23 3.21 12.66
N GLU A 156 -11.88 3.88 13.62
CA GLU A 156 -12.54 3.22 14.76
C GLU A 156 -13.97 3.74 14.93
N GLY A 157 -14.95 2.83 15.08
CA GLY A 157 -16.30 3.17 15.52
C GLY A 157 -17.43 2.64 14.64
N SER A 158 -18.60 3.25 14.79
CA SER A 158 -19.75 3.21 13.89
C SER A 158 -20.66 4.40 14.24
N PRO A 159 -20.70 5.48 13.42
CA PRO A 159 -19.80 5.72 12.28
C PRO A 159 -18.32 5.67 12.70
N SER A 160 -17.47 5.20 11.80
CA SER A 160 -16.03 5.26 11.91
C SER A 160 -15.58 6.70 12.07
N VAL A 161 -14.66 6.94 13.00
CA VAL A 161 -13.86 8.17 13.04
C VAL A 161 -12.50 7.81 12.46
N CYS A 162 -12.30 8.12 11.19
CA CYS A 162 -11.02 7.93 10.52
C CYS A 162 -10.05 9.06 10.88
N THR A 163 -8.78 8.69 11.09
CA THR A 163 -7.68 9.62 11.39
C THR A 163 -6.41 9.12 10.71
N PRO A 164 -5.50 10.01 10.26
CA PRO A 164 -4.19 9.59 9.79
C PRO A 164 -3.43 8.85 10.89
N THR A 165 -2.65 7.85 10.50
CA THR A 165 -1.70 7.19 11.40
C THR A 165 -0.47 8.09 11.64
N VAL A 166 0.45 7.67 12.50
CA VAL A 166 1.57 8.53 12.95
C VAL A 166 2.89 7.80 12.73
N CYS A 167 3.27 7.63 11.47
CA CYS A 167 4.48 6.92 11.10
C CYS A 167 5.73 7.46 11.83
N GLY A 168 6.52 6.54 12.38
CA GLY A 168 7.77 6.80 13.10
C GLY A 168 7.60 7.01 14.61
N ASP A 169 6.49 6.60 15.20
CA ASP A 169 6.23 6.67 16.66
C ASP A 169 6.57 5.34 17.40
N GLY A 170 6.72 4.25 16.64
CA GLY A 170 7.05 2.91 17.13
C GLY A 170 5.84 1.99 17.34
N ILE A 171 4.68 2.33 16.78
CA ILE A 171 3.42 1.58 16.87
C ILE A 171 2.88 1.38 15.46
N VAL A 172 2.54 0.14 15.11
CA VAL A 172 1.79 -0.17 13.87
C VAL A 172 0.29 -0.09 14.17
N GLU A 173 -0.42 0.79 13.48
CA GLU A 173 -1.86 1.01 13.63
C GLU A 173 -2.58 1.24 12.29
N GLY A 174 -3.89 0.95 12.24
CA GLY A 174 -4.68 1.12 11.01
C GLY A 174 -4.18 0.27 9.85
N ALA A 175 -3.99 0.91 8.69
CA ALA A 175 -3.47 0.32 7.46
C ALA A 175 -1.93 0.32 7.37
N GLU A 176 -1.18 0.62 8.45
CA GLU A 176 0.28 0.55 8.46
C GLU A 176 0.78 -0.90 8.40
N THR A 177 1.90 -1.11 7.70
CA THR A 177 2.50 -2.43 7.47
C THR A 177 3.90 -2.56 8.08
N CYS A 178 4.42 -1.46 8.61
CA CYS A 178 5.56 -1.35 9.51
C CYS A 178 5.51 -0.04 10.31
N ASP A 179 6.29 0.03 11.40
CA ASP A 179 6.82 1.26 11.98
C ASP A 179 8.15 0.84 12.66
N ASP A 180 9.24 1.57 12.39
CA ASP A 180 10.57 1.28 12.95
C ASP A 180 11.01 2.27 14.07
N GLY A 181 10.22 3.32 14.30
CA GLY A 181 10.50 4.45 15.20
C GLY A 181 11.12 5.67 14.51
N ASN A 182 11.08 5.75 13.18
CA ASN A 182 11.60 6.86 12.38
C ASN A 182 10.85 7.02 11.03
N THR A 183 11.19 8.03 10.22
CA THR A 183 10.56 8.32 8.91
C THR A 183 11.58 8.51 7.79
N MET A 184 12.77 7.91 7.93
CA MET A 184 13.80 7.86 6.90
C MET A 184 13.57 6.59 6.08
N PRO A 185 13.38 6.67 4.76
CA PRO A 185 13.23 5.50 3.94
C PRO A 185 14.60 4.84 3.67
N PHE A 186 14.53 3.64 3.11
CA PHE A 186 15.63 2.76 2.73
C PHE A 186 16.34 2.08 3.91
N ASP A 187 15.62 1.89 5.03
CA ASP A 187 16.05 1.10 6.18
C ASP A 187 15.10 -0.07 6.54
N GLY A 188 13.95 -0.19 5.86
CA GLY A 188 12.97 -1.27 6.00
C GLY A 188 11.52 -0.81 6.15
N CYS A 189 11.29 0.49 6.36
CA CYS A 189 9.97 1.11 6.48
C CYS A 189 10.01 2.51 5.83
N ASN A 190 9.07 2.84 4.95
CA ASN A 190 9.06 4.13 4.25
C ASN A 190 8.37 5.24 5.07
N GLU A 191 8.41 6.48 4.58
CA GLU A 191 7.78 7.65 5.20
C GLU A 191 6.25 7.62 5.32
N HIS A 192 5.62 6.61 4.72
CA HIS A 192 4.18 6.34 4.75
C HIS A 192 3.84 5.08 5.59
N CYS A 193 4.83 4.53 6.32
CA CYS A 193 4.75 3.30 7.10
C CYS A 193 4.24 2.08 6.31
N GLN A 194 4.57 2.08 5.02
CA GLN A 194 4.57 0.89 4.18
C GLN A 194 5.94 0.22 4.26
N VAL A 195 5.95 -1.10 4.25
CA VAL A 195 7.19 -1.88 4.24
C VAL A 195 8.02 -1.60 2.99
N GLU A 196 9.35 -1.76 3.10
CA GLU A 196 10.26 -1.77 1.96
C GLU A 196 10.78 -3.19 1.65
N PRO A 197 10.97 -3.56 0.36
CA PRO A 197 11.58 -4.83 -0.03
C PRO A 197 13.00 -5.00 0.51
N ASN A 198 13.23 -6.10 1.22
CA ASN A 198 14.51 -6.40 1.88
C ASN A 198 15.52 -6.99 0.87
N CYS A 199 16.66 -6.32 0.68
CA CYS A 199 17.65 -6.67 -0.34
C CYS A 199 18.98 -7.17 0.25
N ASP A 200 19.57 -8.21 -0.35
CA ASP A 200 20.94 -8.65 -0.08
C ASP A 200 21.86 -8.55 -1.32
N GLN A 201 22.65 -9.58 -1.62
CA GLN A 201 23.57 -9.63 -2.78
C GLN A 201 23.02 -10.50 -3.92
N ASP A 202 22.09 -11.41 -3.63
CA ASP A 202 21.48 -12.31 -4.61
C ASP A 202 20.14 -11.75 -5.16
N GLY A 203 19.55 -10.74 -4.48
CA GLY A 203 18.37 -9.98 -4.91
C GLY A 203 17.61 -9.35 -3.75
N CYS A 204 16.34 -8.96 -3.98
CA CYS A 204 15.41 -8.55 -2.93
C CYS A 204 14.26 -9.55 -2.74
N THR A 205 13.74 -9.62 -1.52
CA THR A 205 12.45 -10.24 -1.21
C THR A 205 11.42 -9.15 -0.97
N SER A 206 10.36 -9.17 -1.78
CA SER A 206 9.14 -8.39 -1.57
C SER A 206 8.49 -8.71 -0.22
N ARG A 207 7.65 -7.83 0.29
CA ARG A 207 6.86 -8.05 1.50
C ARG A 207 5.49 -7.41 1.33
N CYS A 208 4.45 -8.25 1.41
CA CYS A 208 3.06 -7.80 1.32
C CYS A 208 2.79 -6.51 2.11
N GLY A 209 2.10 -5.59 1.45
CA GLY A 209 1.82 -4.24 1.90
C GLY A 209 2.96 -3.25 1.65
N ASP A 210 3.81 -3.48 0.64
CA ASP A 210 4.75 -2.48 0.11
C ASP A 210 4.20 -1.72 -1.10
N GLY A 211 3.06 -2.14 -1.66
CA GLY A 211 2.41 -1.55 -2.82
C GLY A 211 3.03 -1.95 -4.17
N ILE A 212 4.05 -2.82 -4.17
CA ILE A 212 4.83 -3.20 -5.35
C ILE A 212 4.61 -4.69 -5.64
N ILE A 213 3.69 -5.01 -6.57
CA ILE A 213 3.36 -6.39 -6.92
C ILE A 213 4.59 -7.11 -7.52
N LEU A 214 5.20 -8.04 -6.78
CA LEU A 214 6.42 -8.74 -7.20
C LEU A 214 6.28 -10.27 -7.01
N PRO A 215 6.77 -11.12 -7.93
CA PRO A 215 6.63 -12.57 -7.78
C PRO A 215 7.24 -13.07 -6.45
N PRO A 216 6.50 -13.82 -5.60
CA PRO A 216 5.33 -14.65 -5.90
C PRO A 216 3.97 -14.07 -5.46
N GLU A 217 3.84 -12.75 -5.36
CA GLU A 217 2.59 -12.07 -5.00
C GLU A 217 1.56 -12.18 -6.13
N GLU A 218 0.28 -12.23 -5.77
CA GLU A 218 -0.85 -12.30 -6.74
C GLU A 218 -1.65 -10.99 -6.76
N CYS A 219 -1.55 -10.25 -5.66
CA CYS A 219 -1.89 -8.84 -5.49
C CYS A 219 -0.92 -8.27 -4.45
N ASP A 220 -0.90 -6.95 -4.33
CA ASP A 220 -0.41 -6.13 -3.22
C ASP A 220 -1.04 -4.75 -3.46
N ASP A 221 -1.89 -4.26 -2.57
CA ASP A 221 -2.60 -2.98 -2.72
C ASP A 221 -1.99 -1.84 -1.87
N GLY A 222 -0.91 -2.13 -1.14
CA GLY A 222 -0.22 -1.22 -0.24
C GLY A 222 -0.57 -1.36 1.24
N ASN A 223 -1.39 -2.35 1.65
CA ASN A 223 -1.79 -2.56 3.04
C ASN A 223 -1.69 -4.05 3.49
N ASN A 224 -2.22 -4.42 4.67
CA ASN A 224 -2.23 -5.81 5.20
C ASN A 224 -3.53 -6.14 5.99
N ILE A 225 -4.69 -5.68 5.51
CA ILE A 225 -6.00 -5.94 6.11
C ILE A 225 -6.74 -6.98 5.28
N ASP A 226 -6.96 -8.17 5.83
CA ASP A 226 -7.79 -9.19 5.17
C ASP A 226 -9.24 -8.70 5.01
N GLY A 227 -9.84 -8.91 3.83
CA GLY A 227 -11.25 -8.59 3.52
C GLY A 227 -11.50 -7.50 2.47
N ASP A 228 -10.45 -6.84 1.97
CA ASP A 228 -10.57 -5.81 0.92
C ASP A 228 -10.31 -6.29 -0.52
N GLY A 229 -9.91 -7.55 -0.66
CA GLY A 229 -9.52 -8.19 -1.91
C GLY A 229 -8.06 -8.59 -1.97
N CYS A 230 -7.19 -8.04 -1.12
CA CYS A 230 -5.79 -8.45 -1.01
C CYS A 230 -5.37 -8.79 0.42
N SER A 231 -5.50 -10.07 0.78
CA SER A 231 -5.08 -10.62 2.08
C SER A 231 -3.64 -10.30 2.45
N ALA A 232 -3.32 -10.31 3.75
CA ALA A 232 -1.99 -10.04 4.31
C ALA A 232 -0.88 -11.06 3.94
N ASP A 233 -1.21 -12.11 3.18
CA ASP A 233 -0.26 -13.05 2.53
C ASP A 233 -0.09 -12.75 1.02
N CYS A 234 -0.62 -11.60 0.55
CA CYS A 234 -0.63 -11.12 -0.84
C CYS A 234 -1.20 -12.14 -1.84
N LYS A 235 -2.38 -12.65 -1.47
CA LYS A 235 -3.25 -13.49 -2.28
C LYS A 235 -4.57 -12.76 -2.55
N VAL A 236 -5.03 -12.84 -3.79
CA VAL A 236 -6.37 -12.37 -4.20
C VAL A 236 -7.42 -13.14 -3.42
N GLU A 237 -8.33 -12.43 -2.76
CA GLU A 237 -9.34 -13.04 -1.90
C GLU A 237 -10.53 -13.61 -2.69
N GLU A 238 -11.26 -14.54 -2.07
CA GLU A 238 -12.47 -15.11 -2.65
C GLU A 238 -13.56 -14.02 -2.74
N GLY A 239 -14.23 -13.92 -3.90
CA GLY A 239 -15.13 -12.81 -4.23
C GLY A 239 -14.46 -11.64 -4.96
N PHE A 240 -13.13 -11.62 -5.16
CA PHE A 240 -12.43 -10.47 -5.76
C PHE A 240 -11.61 -10.79 -7.02
N THR A 241 -11.50 -9.78 -7.89
CA THR A 241 -10.51 -9.72 -8.97
C THR A 241 -9.58 -8.52 -8.77
N CYS A 242 -8.30 -8.78 -8.57
CA CYS A 242 -7.26 -7.76 -8.50
C CYS A 242 -6.62 -7.51 -9.87
N THR A 243 -6.27 -6.25 -10.14
CA THR A 243 -5.50 -5.85 -11.31
C THR A 243 -4.34 -4.95 -10.91
N SER A 244 -3.14 -5.22 -11.43
CA SER A 244 -2.00 -4.28 -11.33
C SER A 244 -2.41 -2.96 -11.97
N GLY A 245 -2.43 -1.88 -11.18
CA GLY A 245 -3.24 -0.69 -11.43
C GLY A 245 -3.25 -0.18 -12.88
N THR A 246 -4.34 -0.47 -13.61
CA THR A 246 -4.67 0.22 -14.87
C THR A 246 -5.18 1.64 -14.61
N GLU A 247 -5.60 1.92 -13.37
CA GLU A 247 -5.67 3.27 -12.85
C GLU A 247 -4.31 3.65 -12.26
N CYS A 248 -3.71 4.68 -12.83
CA CYS A 248 -2.56 5.38 -12.28
C CYS A 248 -2.96 6.15 -11.01
N GLU A 249 -1.98 6.45 -10.15
CA GLU A 249 -2.13 7.53 -9.19
C GLU A 249 -2.30 8.86 -9.97
N LYS A 250 -3.16 9.77 -9.48
CA LYS A 250 -3.51 11.03 -10.17
C LYS A 250 -3.07 12.23 -9.36
N GLN A 251 -2.33 13.14 -9.98
CA GLN A 251 -2.00 14.46 -9.41
C GLN A 251 -2.70 15.54 -10.22
N GLY A 252 -3.90 15.94 -9.78
CA GLY A 252 -4.85 16.69 -10.61
C GLY A 252 -5.48 15.76 -11.65
N ASP A 253 -5.47 16.18 -12.92
CA ASP A 253 -6.00 15.39 -14.04
C ASP A 253 -4.97 14.44 -14.69
N GLU A 254 -3.68 14.51 -14.31
CA GLU A 254 -2.61 13.70 -14.92
C GLU A 254 -2.23 12.47 -14.07
N CYS A 255 -1.89 11.38 -14.77
CA CYS A 255 -1.24 10.20 -14.18
C CYS A 255 0.18 10.55 -13.69
N VAL A 256 0.55 10.00 -12.52
CA VAL A 256 1.91 10.09 -11.99
C VAL A 256 2.47 8.74 -11.58
N PHE A 257 3.80 8.70 -11.50
CA PHE A 257 4.62 7.63 -10.95
C PHE A 257 5.54 8.24 -9.90
N ARG A 258 5.34 7.90 -8.63
CA ARG A 258 6.19 8.38 -7.53
C ARG A 258 7.37 7.44 -7.32
N VAL A 259 8.53 8.02 -7.02
CA VAL A 259 9.65 7.29 -6.39
C VAL A 259 10.08 8.05 -5.15
N THR A 260 10.16 7.36 -4.01
CA THR A 260 10.66 7.94 -2.76
C THR A 260 12.08 8.47 -2.96
N ALA A 261 12.32 9.69 -2.46
CA ALA A 261 13.52 10.46 -2.70
C ALA A 261 13.94 11.22 -1.44
N VAL A 262 15.16 10.98 -1.00
CA VAL A 262 15.75 11.70 0.12
C VAL A 262 16.58 12.86 -0.43
N PHE A 263 15.99 14.05 -0.43
CA PHE A 263 16.67 15.29 -0.74
C PHE A 263 17.40 15.83 0.50
N ARG A 264 18.48 16.57 0.29
CA ARG A 264 19.17 17.33 1.36
C ARG A 264 19.53 18.72 0.86
N ASP A 265 19.24 19.74 1.66
CA ASP A 265 19.73 21.11 1.49
C ASP A 265 21.26 21.08 1.45
N PHE A 266 21.86 21.51 0.33
CA PHE A 266 23.31 21.41 0.11
C PHE A 266 23.93 22.78 -0.06
N LEU A 267 24.20 23.44 1.07
CA LEU A 267 24.67 24.82 1.06
C LEU A 267 26.01 25.00 0.35
N THR A 268 25.98 25.97 -0.55
CA THR A 268 27.10 26.56 -1.28
C THR A 268 27.75 27.68 -0.45
N TYR A 269 26.97 28.52 0.24
CA TYR A 269 27.49 29.73 0.85
C TYR A 269 27.86 29.58 2.34
N GLY A 270 29.06 30.05 2.68
CA GLY A 270 29.60 29.98 4.04
C GLY A 270 30.09 28.60 4.48
N ASP A 271 30.05 27.59 3.61
CA ASP A 271 30.49 26.23 3.91
C ASP A 271 32.03 26.14 4.13
N PRO A 272 32.52 25.44 5.17
CA PRO A 272 33.95 25.29 5.42
C PRO A 272 34.70 24.35 4.47
N TYR A 273 33.99 23.49 3.73
CA TYR A 273 34.54 22.67 2.63
C TYR A 273 34.41 23.40 1.28
N GLY A 274 33.52 24.40 1.24
CA GLY A 274 33.25 25.26 0.09
C GLY A 274 32.15 24.72 -0.81
N ASP A 275 31.56 25.63 -1.56
CA ASP A 275 30.89 25.34 -2.82
C ASP A 275 31.88 24.61 -3.76
N PHE A 276 31.42 23.53 -4.39
CA PHE A 276 32.20 22.69 -5.31
C PHE A 276 32.22 23.23 -6.74
N SER A 277 31.85 24.51 -6.96
CA SER A 277 31.93 25.26 -8.22
C SER A 277 33.34 25.43 -8.84
N GLY A 278 34.31 24.59 -8.48
CA GLY A 278 35.53 24.40 -9.25
C GLY A 278 35.22 23.66 -10.56
N GLY A 279 35.47 24.30 -11.70
CA GLY A 279 35.24 23.69 -13.01
C GLY A 279 36.01 22.38 -13.22
N GLY A 280 35.29 21.31 -13.55
CA GLY A 280 35.80 19.99 -13.90
C GLY A 280 35.52 19.59 -15.35
N ASP A 281 36.33 18.68 -15.89
CA ASP A 281 35.97 17.86 -17.06
C ASP A 281 35.32 16.57 -16.53
N LEU A 282 34.31 16.03 -17.23
CA LEU A 282 33.67 14.74 -16.94
C LEU A 282 34.70 13.65 -16.61
N THR A 283 34.69 13.20 -15.36
CA THR A 283 35.72 12.33 -14.77
C THR A 283 35.08 11.10 -14.14
N THR A 284 35.18 9.97 -14.86
CA THR A 284 34.66 8.67 -14.39
C THR A 284 35.61 7.95 -13.45
N GLY A 285 35.08 6.93 -12.76
CA GLY A 285 35.79 6.11 -11.79
C GLY A 285 36.17 6.88 -10.53
N LEU A 286 35.32 7.82 -10.06
CA LEU A 286 35.52 8.51 -8.78
C LEU A 286 35.05 7.64 -7.61
N VAL A 287 34.01 6.83 -7.81
CA VAL A 287 33.44 5.92 -6.82
C VAL A 287 33.87 4.46 -7.03
N ALA A 288 33.72 3.64 -5.99
CA ALA A 288 33.87 2.19 -6.07
C ALA A 288 32.78 1.57 -6.97
N PRO A 289 33.06 0.46 -7.68
CA PRO A 289 32.08 -0.18 -8.57
C PRO A 289 30.95 -0.93 -7.83
N GLN A 290 30.90 -0.84 -6.51
CA GLN A 290 29.97 -1.51 -5.61
C GLN A 290 29.58 -0.52 -4.50
N LEU A 291 28.30 -0.50 -4.11
CA LEU A 291 27.87 0.13 -2.86
C LEU A 291 28.44 -0.62 -1.65
N VAL A 292 28.57 0.09 -0.53
CA VAL A 292 28.87 -0.49 0.79
C VAL A 292 27.86 0.07 1.78
N ASP A 293 27.13 -0.80 2.48
CA ASP A 293 26.06 -0.44 3.42
C ASP A 293 25.06 0.57 2.79
N GLY A 294 24.63 0.25 1.56
CA GLY A 294 23.72 1.06 0.73
C GLY A 294 24.32 2.34 0.12
N ARG A 295 25.59 2.66 0.38
CA ARG A 295 26.18 3.98 0.08
C ARG A 295 27.36 3.89 -0.91
N PRO A 296 27.55 4.87 -1.80
CA PRO A 296 28.70 4.91 -2.69
C PRO A 296 29.98 5.23 -1.90
N VAL A 297 31.13 4.77 -2.37
CA VAL A 297 32.42 4.95 -1.69
C VAL A 297 33.42 5.64 -2.59
N LEU A 298 33.83 6.86 -2.24
CA LEU A 298 34.86 7.62 -2.97
C LEU A 298 36.21 6.88 -2.96
N LEU A 299 36.84 6.77 -4.13
CA LEU A 299 38.17 6.16 -4.26
C LEU A 299 39.28 7.08 -3.74
N PRO A 300 40.35 6.56 -3.09
CA PRO A 300 41.37 7.40 -2.45
C PRO A 300 42.18 8.33 -3.37
N ASP A 301 42.14 8.13 -4.68
CA ASP A 301 42.77 8.99 -5.69
C ASP A 301 41.80 9.95 -6.39
N ALA A 302 40.49 9.82 -6.16
CA ALA A 302 39.45 10.63 -6.79
C ALA A 302 39.65 12.16 -6.57
N PRO A 303 40.02 12.66 -5.37
CA PRO A 303 40.34 14.09 -5.17
C PRO A 303 41.53 14.62 -5.96
N SER A 304 42.36 13.74 -6.55
CA SER A 304 43.46 14.14 -7.45
C SER A 304 43.06 14.20 -8.92
N ARG A 305 41.85 13.75 -9.25
CA ARG A 305 41.25 13.76 -10.59
C ARG A 305 40.08 14.75 -10.67
N CYS A 306 39.22 14.76 -9.66
CA CYS A 306 38.21 15.78 -9.44
C CYS A 306 38.61 16.68 -8.25
N PRO A 307 39.11 17.91 -8.47
CA PRO A 307 39.40 18.85 -7.38
C PRO A 307 38.15 19.26 -6.59
N SER A 308 36.98 19.13 -7.22
CA SER A 308 35.65 19.48 -6.73
C SER A 308 35.01 18.38 -5.87
N ILE A 309 35.74 17.31 -5.58
CA ILE A 309 35.42 16.35 -4.53
C ILE A 309 36.69 16.16 -3.70
N ASP A 310 36.93 17.09 -2.79
CA ASP A 310 38.25 17.27 -2.14
C ASP A 310 38.63 16.15 -1.16
N SER A 311 37.65 15.40 -0.65
CA SER A 311 37.83 14.44 0.43
C SER A 311 36.68 13.44 0.53
N VAL A 312 36.92 12.34 1.26
CA VAL A 312 35.86 11.37 1.62
C VAL A 312 34.82 12.01 2.55
N GLU A 313 35.20 13.04 3.31
CA GLU A 313 34.33 13.76 4.25
C GLU A 313 33.38 14.72 3.51
N SER A 314 33.85 15.44 2.49
CA SER A 314 32.98 16.28 1.65
C SER A 314 32.04 15.45 0.78
N PHE A 315 32.51 14.31 0.26
CA PHE A 315 31.68 13.37 -0.50
C PHE A 315 30.56 12.72 0.34
N ALA A 316 30.87 12.26 1.56
CA ALA A 316 29.90 11.53 2.39
C ALA A 316 28.65 12.37 2.74
N ARG A 317 28.79 13.70 2.76
CA ARG A 317 27.71 14.67 3.05
C ARG A 317 26.44 14.47 2.24
N TRP A 318 26.52 13.96 1.01
CA TRP A 318 25.36 13.82 0.12
C TRP A 318 24.34 12.81 0.66
N TYR A 319 24.81 11.89 1.50
CA TYR A 319 24.03 10.84 2.16
C TYR A 319 24.22 10.83 3.70
N THR A 320 24.74 11.93 4.29
CA THR A 320 24.85 12.09 5.75
C THR A 320 24.42 13.48 6.20
N ASP A 321 23.41 13.51 7.05
CA ASP A 321 22.72 14.71 7.50
C ASP A 321 23.59 15.60 8.42
N GLY A 322 23.04 16.74 8.86
CA GLY A 322 23.59 17.51 9.97
C GLY A 322 23.53 19.03 9.77
N PRO A 323 24.40 19.81 10.43
CA PRO A 323 24.39 21.26 10.29
C PRO A 323 24.60 21.65 8.82
N ASN A 324 23.72 22.49 8.29
CA ASN A 324 23.68 22.93 6.89
C ASN A 324 23.48 21.79 5.88
N ARG A 325 22.82 20.70 6.31
CA ARG A 325 22.31 19.57 5.52
C ARG A 325 21.01 19.08 6.17
N GLU A 326 19.99 19.92 6.08
CA GLU A 326 18.62 19.55 6.47
C GLU A 326 18.06 18.56 5.45
N THR A 327 17.44 17.48 5.93
CA THR A 327 16.99 16.36 5.10
C THR A 327 15.49 16.47 4.87
N LEU A 328 15.08 16.43 3.60
CA LEU A 328 13.70 16.37 3.16
C LEU A 328 13.45 15.01 2.53
N VAL A 329 12.75 14.15 3.26
CA VAL A 329 12.14 12.96 2.66
C VAL A 329 10.88 13.41 1.92
N SER A 330 10.76 13.00 0.66
CA SER A 330 9.62 13.34 -0.19
C SER A 330 9.55 12.37 -1.38
N SER A 331 8.47 12.43 -2.17
CA SER A 331 8.39 11.71 -3.44
C SER A 331 8.89 12.58 -4.60
N LEU A 332 9.79 12.04 -5.42
CA LEU A 332 10.04 12.55 -6.76
C LEU A 332 8.89 12.11 -7.67
N VAL A 333 8.06 13.07 -8.08
CA VAL A 333 6.89 12.84 -8.94
C VAL A 333 7.30 12.86 -10.40
N LEU A 334 7.03 11.76 -11.11
CA LEU A 334 7.27 11.61 -12.54
C LEU A 334 5.93 11.56 -13.30
N TYR A 335 5.82 12.28 -14.42
CA TYR A 335 4.61 12.42 -15.23
C TYR A 335 4.80 11.73 -16.59
N ASP A 336 3.74 11.16 -17.19
CA ASP A 336 3.83 10.53 -18.52
C ASP A 336 4.21 11.59 -19.58
N ASN A 337 5.33 11.37 -20.27
CA ASN A 337 5.80 12.26 -21.33
C ASN A 337 5.09 12.08 -22.69
N GLY A 338 4.08 11.20 -22.76
CA GLY A 338 3.32 10.87 -23.97
C GLY A 338 4.09 9.97 -24.95
N GLN A 339 5.23 9.42 -24.54
CA GLN A 339 6.11 8.57 -25.33
C GLN A 339 6.33 7.19 -24.70
N GLY A 340 5.66 6.90 -23.57
CA GLY A 340 5.76 5.63 -22.84
C GLY A 340 6.80 5.63 -21.72
N ALA A 341 7.16 6.80 -21.19
CA ALA A 341 8.10 6.94 -20.08
C ALA A 341 7.70 8.09 -19.15
N TRP A 342 8.05 7.95 -17.87
CA TRP A 342 7.74 8.91 -16.81
C TRP A 342 8.91 9.87 -16.59
N VAL A 343 8.65 11.17 -16.39
CA VAL A 343 9.70 12.20 -16.24
C VAL A 343 9.34 13.27 -15.20
N ASN A 344 10.31 13.78 -14.44
CA ASN A 344 10.07 14.88 -13.50
C ASN A 344 9.83 16.20 -14.23
N ARG A 345 8.94 17.05 -13.68
CA ARG A 345 8.58 18.35 -14.26
C ARG A 345 8.78 19.49 -13.27
N HIS A 346 8.60 20.71 -13.77
CA HIS A 346 8.85 21.95 -13.03
C HIS A 346 7.75 22.25 -12.01
N GLY A 347 6.48 22.24 -12.46
CA GLY A 347 5.37 22.69 -11.64
C GLY A 347 4.75 21.59 -10.76
N PRO A 348 4.06 21.98 -9.66
CA PRO A 348 3.50 21.06 -8.68
C PRO A 348 2.28 20.27 -9.17
N LEU A 349 1.79 20.51 -10.39
CA LEU A 349 0.74 19.73 -11.05
C LEU A 349 1.22 19.17 -12.40
N GLY A 350 2.54 19.01 -12.58
CA GLY A 350 3.11 18.48 -13.81
C GLY A 350 3.26 19.52 -14.92
N GLU A 351 3.32 20.80 -14.60
CA GLU A 351 3.59 21.82 -15.61
C GLU A 351 5.02 21.68 -16.17
N GLN A 352 5.12 21.45 -17.48
CA GLN A 352 6.38 21.58 -18.22
C GLN A 352 6.83 23.05 -18.24
N TRP A 353 8.15 23.27 -18.22
CA TRP A 353 8.69 24.62 -18.43
C TRP A 353 8.67 24.93 -19.94
N CYS A 354 8.12 26.07 -20.35
CA CYS A 354 7.87 26.39 -21.77
C CYS A 354 8.38 27.79 -22.19
N ALA A 355 9.23 27.85 -23.22
CA ALA A 355 9.70 29.10 -23.84
C ALA A 355 9.82 28.98 -25.36
N ASP A 356 9.66 30.12 -26.07
CA ASP A 356 9.70 30.23 -27.55
C ASP A 356 8.82 29.20 -28.31
N GLY A 357 7.79 28.65 -27.66
CA GLY A 357 6.90 27.63 -28.21
C GLY A 357 7.43 26.19 -28.14
N THR A 358 8.49 25.96 -27.37
CA THR A 358 9.01 24.62 -27.00
C THR A 358 8.80 24.42 -25.49
N CYS A 359 8.46 23.20 -25.07
CA CYS A 359 8.31 22.83 -23.67
C CYS A 359 9.31 21.72 -23.31
N TYR A 360 9.73 21.71 -22.04
CA TYR A 360 10.82 20.91 -21.51
C TYR A 360 10.42 20.34 -20.13
N ASP A 361 10.81 19.10 -19.86
CA ASP A 361 10.73 18.47 -18.55
C ASP A 361 12.05 18.66 -17.78
N GLY A 362 12.01 18.67 -16.45
CA GLY A 362 13.15 18.89 -15.54
C GLY A 362 13.84 20.27 -15.57
N THR A 363 14.11 20.80 -16.76
CA THR A 363 15.07 21.92 -16.98
C THR A 363 14.38 23.22 -17.40
N PRO A 364 14.89 24.40 -17.00
CA PRO A 364 16.02 24.68 -16.10
C PRO A 364 15.58 24.83 -14.62
N ALA A 365 14.39 24.33 -14.27
CA ALA A 365 13.64 24.79 -13.11
C ALA A 365 13.03 23.63 -12.30
N PHE A 366 13.86 22.94 -11.52
CA PHE A 366 13.45 21.94 -10.53
C PHE A 366 14.14 22.25 -9.19
N PHE A 367 13.35 22.50 -8.15
CA PHE A 367 13.83 23.00 -6.85
C PHE A 367 13.12 22.26 -5.69
N PRO A 368 13.42 20.96 -5.46
CA PRO A 368 12.66 20.11 -4.53
C PRO A 368 12.82 20.51 -3.06
N VAL A 369 13.83 21.31 -2.72
CA VAL A 369 14.17 21.74 -1.35
C VAL A 369 13.64 23.13 -0.99
N ASP A 370 12.74 23.69 -1.80
CA ASP A 370 12.24 25.07 -1.64
C ASP A 370 11.37 25.31 -0.39
N GLU A 371 10.98 24.25 0.32
CA GLU A 371 10.26 24.34 1.60
C GLU A 371 11.21 24.38 2.82
N LEU A 372 12.47 23.98 2.66
CA LEU A 372 13.43 23.93 3.77
C LEU A 372 13.80 25.33 4.28
N ALA A 373 14.00 25.45 5.59
CA ALA A 373 13.87 26.74 6.30
C ALA A 373 15.01 27.74 6.01
N ASN A 374 16.02 27.34 5.24
CA ASN A 374 17.14 28.19 4.87
C ASN A 374 16.78 29.12 3.69
N THR A 375 17.23 30.37 3.78
CA THR A 375 16.97 31.41 2.78
C THR A 375 18.25 32.03 2.20
N ASP A 376 19.42 31.73 2.76
CA ASP A 376 20.66 32.45 2.43
C ASP A 376 21.24 32.03 1.06
N ASP A 377 20.95 30.81 0.60
CA ASP A 377 21.38 30.23 -0.68
C ASP A 377 20.25 30.25 -1.75
N ARG A 378 19.14 30.96 -1.48
CA ARG A 378 18.04 31.09 -2.44
C ARG A 378 18.32 32.19 -3.46
N HIS A 379 18.19 31.88 -4.74
CA HIS A 379 18.46 32.80 -5.84
C HIS A 379 17.30 32.91 -6.83
N PRO A 380 17.14 34.04 -7.55
CA PRO A 380 16.27 34.08 -8.72
C PRO A 380 16.70 33.01 -9.72
N ALA A 381 15.73 32.26 -10.27
CA ALA A 381 15.98 31.28 -11.32
C ALA A 381 16.56 31.94 -12.58
N SER A 382 17.33 31.17 -13.35
CA SER A 382 18.06 31.63 -14.52
C SER A 382 18.34 30.48 -15.47
N ILE A 383 18.43 30.79 -16.77
CA ILE A 383 18.52 29.77 -17.82
C ILE A 383 19.94 29.72 -18.40
N PRO A 384 20.63 28.56 -18.37
CA PRO A 384 21.94 28.43 -18.99
C PRO A 384 21.89 28.72 -20.51
N PRO A 385 22.92 29.40 -21.09
CA PRO A 385 22.88 29.84 -22.50
C PRO A 385 22.79 28.74 -23.57
N GLU A 386 22.97 27.46 -23.21
CA GLU A 386 22.73 26.33 -24.14
C GLU A 386 21.25 26.07 -24.41
N TYR A 387 20.38 26.34 -23.44
CA TYR A 387 18.92 26.32 -23.60
C TYR A 387 18.38 27.66 -24.15
N GLY A 388 19.16 28.75 -24.03
CA GLY A 388 18.70 30.13 -24.28
C GLY A 388 19.49 30.88 -25.35
N GLY A 389 18.96 30.94 -26.58
CA GLY A 389 19.54 31.62 -27.75
C GLY A 389 19.63 33.16 -27.71
N GLY A 390 19.67 33.77 -26.51
CA GLY A 390 19.93 35.19 -26.27
C GLY A 390 18.79 35.95 -25.59
N TRP A 391 19.10 36.51 -24.41
CA TRP A 391 18.40 37.57 -23.67
C TRP A 391 16.94 37.31 -23.21
N ASP A 392 16.80 37.23 -21.88
CA ASP A 392 15.62 37.56 -21.09
C ASP A 392 14.49 36.53 -21.10
N TRP A 393 14.88 35.32 -20.70
CA TRP A 393 13.99 34.16 -20.53
C TRP A 393 13.75 33.81 -19.04
N GLU A 394 14.76 34.00 -18.18
CA GLU A 394 14.59 34.39 -16.76
C GLU A 394 15.62 35.45 -16.29
N THR A 395 16.38 36.07 -17.23
CA THR A 395 17.59 36.85 -16.89
C THR A 395 17.37 38.32 -16.50
N GLU A 396 16.17 38.89 -16.74
CA GLU A 396 15.75 40.13 -16.06
C GLU A 396 14.74 39.76 -14.97
N PHE A 397 15.19 39.84 -13.70
CA PHE A 397 14.41 39.81 -12.46
C PHE A 397 12.91 40.05 -12.68
N VAL A 398 12.11 38.98 -12.76
CA VAL A 398 10.65 39.09 -12.78
C VAL A 398 10.24 39.76 -11.46
N PRO A 399 9.66 40.98 -11.47
CA PRO A 399 9.35 41.67 -10.23
C PRO A 399 8.36 40.85 -9.41
N ASP A 400 8.70 40.66 -8.13
CA ASP A 400 7.92 39.89 -7.15
C ASP A 400 7.89 38.35 -7.38
N ALA A 401 8.74 37.78 -8.25
CA ALA A 401 9.00 36.34 -8.25
C ALA A 401 9.82 35.90 -7.02
N PRO A 402 9.57 34.70 -6.44
CA PRO A 402 10.33 34.19 -5.32
C PRO A 402 11.75 33.74 -5.73
N PRO A 403 12.73 33.76 -4.82
CA PRO A 403 14.01 33.10 -5.01
C PRO A 403 13.94 31.62 -4.59
N HIS A 404 14.55 30.75 -5.39
CA HIS A 404 14.48 29.30 -5.25
C HIS A 404 15.81 28.71 -4.74
N ASN A 405 15.77 27.56 -4.06
CA ASN A 405 16.94 26.81 -3.65
C ASN A 405 17.28 25.70 -4.66
N PHE A 406 18.44 25.83 -5.31
CA PHE A 406 18.98 24.87 -6.28
C PHE A 406 20.08 23.98 -5.69
N GLY A 407 20.65 24.32 -4.53
CA GLY A 407 21.69 23.51 -3.89
C GLY A 407 21.08 22.29 -3.22
N PHE A 408 21.04 21.14 -3.89
CA PHE A 408 20.51 19.90 -3.31
C PHE A 408 21.23 18.64 -3.77
N THR A 409 21.33 17.68 -2.87
CA THR A 409 21.68 16.28 -3.22
C THR A 409 20.44 15.41 -3.13
N SER A 410 20.20 14.55 -4.12
CA SER A 410 19.11 13.58 -4.12
C SER A 410 19.65 12.15 -4.03
N HIS A 411 19.02 11.35 -3.17
CA HIS A 411 19.12 9.88 -3.19
C HIS A 411 17.74 9.30 -3.48
N VAL A 412 17.59 8.67 -4.65
CA VAL A 412 16.40 7.88 -5.01
C VAL A 412 16.78 6.41 -4.93
N LEU A 413 16.00 5.61 -4.23
CA LEU A 413 16.03 4.14 -4.31
C LEU A 413 14.65 3.67 -4.75
N HIS A 414 14.64 2.67 -5.63
CA HIS A 414 13.42 2.06 -6.15
C HIS A 414 13.68 0.58 -6.49
N TRP A 415 12.64 -0.24 -6.54
CA TRP A 415 12.74 -1.68 -6.80
C TRP A 415 12.07 -2.04 -8.11
N PHE A 416 12.61 -3.04 -8.83
CA PHE A 416 12.03 -3.52 -10.07
C PHE A 416 12.15 -5.04 -10.20
N HIS A 417 11.14 -5.67 -10.79
CA HIS A 417 11.20 -7.06 -11.23
C HIS A 417 11.98 -7.16 -12.56
N TYR A 418 12.96 -8.06 -12.63
CA TYR A 418 13.79 -8.24 -13.82
C TYR A 418 13.25 -9.29 -14.80
N ASP A 419 12.73 -8.80 -15.93
CA ASP A 419 12.39 -9.60 -17.11
C ASP A 419 13.47 -9.43 -18.21
N PRO A 420 14.16 -10.51 -18.63
CA PRO A 420 15.15 -10.43 -19.71
C PRO A 420 14.56 -10.16 -21.11
N ASP A 421 13.25 -10.38 -21.30
CA ASP A 421 12.53 -10.14 -22.56
C ASP A 421 11.87 -8.74 -22.62
N THR A 422 11.73 -8.05 -21.47
CA THR A 422 11.16 -6.69 -21.36
C THR A 422 12.19 -5.71 -20.77
N PRO A 423 13.03 -5.05 -21.60
CA PRO A 423 14.05 -4.13 -21.12
C PRO A 423 13.46 -2.88 -20.47
N THR A 424 14.01 -2.48 -19.32
CA THR A 424 13.73 -1.20 -18.67
C THR A 424 14.90 -0.24 -18.87
N THR A 425 14.62 1.07 -18.94
CA THR A 425 15.66 2.09 -19.15
C THR A 425 15.48 3.27 -18.20
N LEU A 426 16.56 3.63 -17.51
CA LEU A 426 16.68 4.89 -16.79
C LEU A 426 17.51 5.84 -17.66
N ARG A 427 17.00 7.06 -17.89
CA ARG A 427 17.71 8.15 -18.56
C ARG A 427 17.92 9.28 -17.57
N PHE A 428 19.04 9.98 -17.73
CA PHE A 428 19.37 11.17 -16.97
C PHE A 428 19.85 12.27 -17.90
N LEU A 429 19.49 13.51 -17.59
CA LEU A 429 20.21 14.72 -17.99
C LEU A 429 20.44 15.54 -16.71
N GLY A 430 21.63 16.13 -16.55
CA GLY A 430 21.92 16.95 -15.38
C GLY A 430 23.38 17.37 -15.21
N ASP A 431 23.60 18.40 -14.41
CA ASP A 431 24.86 18.78 -13.74
C ASP A 431 24.63 18.75 -12.20
N ASP A 432 25.64 18.67 -11.33
CA ASP A 432 27.09 18.51 -11.57
C ASP A 432 27.57 17.04 -11.55
N ASP A 433 26.87 16.16 -10.82
CA ASP A 433 27.36 14.81 -10.51
C ASP A 433 26.25 13.78 -10.42
N LEU A 434 26.48 12.59 -10.99
CA LEU A 434 25.58 11.43 -10.90
C LEU A 434 26.33 10.10 -10.76
N TRP A 435 25.87 9.24 -9.86
CA TRP A 435 26.12 7.79 -9.91
C TRP A 435 24.82 7.00 -9.79
N VAL A 436 24.60 6.10 -10.76
CA VAL A 436 23.49 5.14 -10.73
C VAL A 436 24.06 3.75 -10.47
N PHE A 437 23.45 3.02 -9.54
CA PHE A 437 23.79 1.65 -9.21
C PHE A 437 22.58 0.75 -9.42
N VAL A 438 22.75 -0.38 -10.11
CA VAL A 438 21.73 -1.42 -10.30
C VAL A 438 22.17 -2.64 -9.51
N ASN A 439 21.34 -3.15 -8.60
CA ASN A 439 21.72 -4.18 -7.62
C ASN A 439 23.02 -3.85 -6.85
N GLY A 440 23.24 -2.56 -6.55
CA GLY A 440 24.47 -2.07 -5.94
C GLY A 440 25.72 -2.10 -6.84
N HIS A 441 25.62 -2.54 -8.10
CA HIS A 441 26.69 -2.44 -9.11
C HIS A 441 26.63 -1.10 -9.85
N LEU A 442 27.77 -0.41 -9.96
CA LEU A 442 27.86 0.88 -10.68
C LEU A 442 27.49 0.70 -12.17
N ALA A 443 26.44 1.41 -12.60
CA ALA A 443 25.84 1.32 -13.93
C ALA A 443 26.08 2.58 -14.77
N LEU A 444 26.08 3.76 -14.14
CA LEU A 444 26.36 5.06 -14.76
C LEU A 444 27.18 5.92 -13.79
N ASP A 445 28.13 6.67 -14.34
CA ASP A 445 29.11 7.47 -13.62
C ASP A 445 29.35 8.75 -14.43
N LEU A 446 28.71 9.84 -14.01
CA LEU A 446 28.89 11.19 -14.57
C LEU A 446 29.48 12.09 -13.47
N GLY A 447 30.66 11.71 -12.98
CA GLY A 447 31.34 12.45 -11.92
C GLY A 447 32.09 13.70 -12.41
N CYS A 448 32.17 14.72 -11.56
CA CYS A 448 32.91 15.96 -11.75
C CYS A 448 32.54 16.78 -12.99
N VAL A 449 31.30 16.69 -13.48
CA VAL A 449 30.87 17.55 -14.59
C VAL A 449 30.33 18.88 -14.08
N HIS A 450 30.30 19.87 -14.97
CA HIS A 450 30.05 21.30 -14.70
C HIS A 450 29.25 21.95 -15.83
N VAL A 451 28.57 21.09 -16.59
CA VAL A 451 27.65 21.35 -17.71
C VAL A 451 26.70 20.14 -17.79
N PRO A 452 25.45 20.30 -18.26
CA PRO A 452 24.49 19.19 -18.28
C PRO A 452 24.94 18.04 -19.19
N GLU A 453 25.17 16.86 -18.62
CA GLU A 453 25.51 15.63 -19.37
C GLU A 453 24.34 14.65 -19.42
N SER A 454 24.25 13.91 -20.52
CA SER A 454 23.22 12.89 -20.72
C SER A 454 23.75 11.49 -20.46
N GLY A 455 22.99 10.70 -19.70
CA GLY A 455 23.30 9.30 -19.39
C GLY A 455 22.12 8.36 -19.60
N GLU A 456 22.42 7.08 -19.83
CA GLU A 456 21.44 6.02 -20.06
C GLU A 456 21.91 4.73 -19.37
N VAL A 457 21.00 4.09 -18.63
CA VAL A 457 21.17 2.74 -18.06
C VAL A 457 20.07 1.85 -18.63
N VAL A 458 20.46 0.91 -19.50
CA VAL A 458 19.55 -0.09 -20.06
C VAL A 458 19.69 -1.41 -19.32
N ILE A 459 18.61 -1.85 -18.67
CA ILE A 459 18.52 -3.12 -17.95
C ILE A 459 17.89 -4.14 -18.90
N SER A 460 18.63 -5.20 -19.22
CA SER A 460 18.25 -6.18 -20.23
C SER A 460 19.06 -7.47 -20.09
N SER A 461 18.77 -8.49 -20.90
CA SER A 461 19.59 -9.71 -21.04
C SER A 461 21.04 -9.44 -21.49
N ALA A 462 21.37 -8.24 -21.98
CA ALA A 462 22.74 -7.84 -22.29
C ALA A 462 23.52 -7.30 -21.06
N THR A 463 22.83 -6.88 -20.00
CA THR A 463 23.41 -6.30 -18.78
C THR A 463 23.25 -7.17 -17.53
N GLU A 464 22.43 -8.24 -17.59
CA GLU A 464 22.24 -9.29 -16.57
C GLU A 464 23.52 -9.61 -15.76
N ALA A 465 24.54 -10.14 -16.42
CA ALA A 465 25.78 -10.59 -15.80
C ALA A 465 26.72 -9.45 -15.34
N THR A 466 26.42 -8.19 -15.69
CA THR A 466 27.17 -7.00 -15.22
C THR A 466 26.67 -6.56 -13.84
N PHE A 467 25.37 -6.71 -13.58
CA PHE A 467 24.69 -6.29 -12.35
C PHE A 467 24.26 -7.47 -11.45
N GLY A 468 24.58 -8.71 -11.83
CA GLY A 468 24.30 -9.91 -11.03
C GLY A 468 22.82 -10.34 -11.04
N LEU A 469 22.06 -9.91 -12.04
CA LEU A 469 20.61 -10.16 -12.10
C LEU A 469 20.30 -11.61 -12.47
N THR A 470 19.11 -12.09 -12.09
CA THR A 470 18.55 -13.37 -12.54
C THR A 470 17.11 -13.18 -13.01
N PRO A 471 16.70 -13.77 -14.16
CA PRO A 471 15.32 -13.67 -14.65
C PRO A 471 14.29 -14.08 -13.59
N GLY A 472 13.32 -13.20 -13.33
CA GLY A 472 12.30 -13.40 -12.30
C GLY A 472 12.67 -12.84 -10.91
N GLY A 473 13.89 -12.31 -10.72
CA GLY A 473 14.32 -11.71 -9.47
C GLY A 473 13.94 -10.23 -9.34
N VAL A 474 13.77 -9.78 -8.09
CA VAL A 474 13.59 -8.36 -7.73
C VAL A 474 14.93 -7.73 -7.42
N TYR A 475 15.19 -6.53 -7.90
CA TYR A 475 16.46 -5.83 -7.70
C TYR A 475 16.27 -4.33 -7.41
N PRO A 476 17.18 -3.70 -6.63
CA PRO A 476 17.15 -2.28 -6.37
C PRO A 476 17.86 -1.49 -7.48
N ILE A 477 17.41 -0.27 -7.72
CA ILE A 477 18.14 0.77 -8.47
C ILE A 477 18.29 2.02 -7.60
N SER A 478 19.54 2.45 -7.39
CA SER A 478 19.88 3.60 -6.55
C SER A 478 20.50 4.71 -7.39
N VAL A 479 19.99 5.93 -7.27
CA VAL A 479 20.48 7.13 -7.93
C VAL A 479 21.01 8.10 -6.88
N PHE A 480 22.29 8.44 -6.96
CA PHE A 480 22.93 9.46 -6.14
C PHE A 480 23.32 10.64 -7.02
N HIS A 481 22.86 11.83 -6.68
CA HIS A 481 23.02 13.03 -7.52
C HIS A 481 23.25 14.29 -6.68
N ALA A 482 23.93 15.28 -7.26
CA ALA A 482 24.12 16.62 -6.67
C ALA A 482 23.91 17.73 -7.71
N GLU A 483 22.85 18.52 -7.54
CA GLU A 483 22.69 19.83 -8.18
C GLU A 483 23.32 20.89 -7.28
N ARG A 484 24.08 21.80 -7.89
CA ARG A 484 24.89 22.83 -7.21
C ARG A 484 24.96 24.15 -7.98
N ASN A 485 24.37 24.22 -9.18
CA ASN A 485 24.26 25.45 -9.94
C ASN A 485 23.42 26.47 -9.15
N PRO A 486 23.98 27.62 -8.71
CA PRO A 486 23.29 28.48 -7.74
C PRO A 486 21.99 29.10 -8.23
N SER A 487 21.70 29.09 -9.54
CA SER A 487 20.53 29.77 -10.11
C SER A 487 19.84 29.00 -11.23
N GLY A 488 19.90 27.67 -11.24
CA GLY A 488 19.17 26.83 -12.17
C GLY A 488 19.34 25.35 -11.82
N SER A 489 18.48 24.48 -12.33
CA SER A 489 18.63 23.03 -12.21
C SER A 489 18.46 22.37 -13.57
N SER A 490 19.41 21.53 -13.97
CA SER A 490 19.25 20.71 -15.18
C SER A 490 18.81 19.27 -14.90
N PHE A 491 18.55 18.92 -13.63
CA PHE A 491 18.07 17.60 -13.19
C PHE A 491 16.80 17.12 -13.92
N GLN A 492 16.98 16.13 -14.79
CA GLN A 492 15.92 15.39 -15.46
C GLN A 492 16.16 13.87 -15.29
N LEU A 493 15.25 13.19 -14.59
CA LEU A 493 15.20 11.74 -14.48
C LEU A 493 14.02 11.21 -15.31
N THR A 494 14.28 10.24 -16.20
CA THR A 494 13.23 9.59 -17.01
C THR A 494 13.27 8.07 -16.82
N LEU A 495 12.12 7.46 -16.53
CA LEU A 495 11.97 6.00 -16.33
C LEU A 495 11.07 5.39 -17.40
N GLU A 496 11.59 4.41 -18.13
CA GLU A 496 10.94 3.70 -19.23
C GLU A 496 10.84 2.20 -18.89
N GLY A 497 9.64 1.63 -18.94
CA GLY A 497 9.39 0.20 -18.65
C GLY A 497 9.33 -0.18 -17.16
N PHE A 498 9.58 0.75 -16.24
CA PHE A 498 9.34 0.54 -14.80
C PHE A 498 7.82 0.51 -14.53
N ASN A 499 7.38 -0.44 -13.71
CA ASN A 499 5.99 -0.57 -13.25
C ASN A 499 5.99 -1.10 -11.81
N THR A 500 5.35 -0.35 -10.93
CA THR A 500 5.14 -0.66 -9.50
C THR A 500 3.73 -0.21 -9.08
N SER A 501 2.76 -0.25 -10.00
CA SER A 501 1.36 0.06 -9.67
C SER A 501 0.83 -0.97 -8.68
N ARG A 502 0.40 -0.50 -7.51
CA ARG A 502 -0.40 -1.29 -6.56
C ARG A 502 -1.60 -1.94 -7.24
N SER A 503 -2.11 -2.97 -6.60
CA SER A 503 -3.32 -3.66 -6.99
C SER A 503 -4.52 -2.78 -6.74
N VAL A 504 -5.45 -2.76 -7.69
CA VAL A 504 -6.82 -2.36 -7.44
C VAL A 504 -7.66 -3.63 -7.48
N CYS A 505 -8.19 -4.02 -6.32
CA CYS A 505 -9.04 -5.19 -6.13
C CYS A 505 -10.51 -4.78 -6.13
N THR A 506 -11.31 -5.39 -7.01
CA THR A 506 -12.74 -5.12 -7.17
C THR A 506 -13.54 -6.41 -6.99
N PRO A 507 -14.72 -6.38 -6.36
CA PRO A 507 -15.53 -7.57 -6.16
C PRO A 507 -16.07 -8.12 -7.50
N ILE A 508 -16.32 -9.43 -7.56
CA ILE A 508 -16.78 -10.14 -8.76
C ILE A 508 -18.31 -10.26 -8.73
N CYS A 509 -18.98 -9.13 -8.91
CA CYS A 509 -20.43 -9.09 -8.94
C CYS A 509 -21.06 -10.11 -9.91
N GLY A 510 -21.79 -11.08 -9.36
CA GLY A 510 -22.40 -12.20 -10.08
C GLY A 510 -21.73 -13.56 -9.83
N ASP A 511 -20.97 -13.74 -8.74
CA ASP A 511 -20.46 -15.04 -8.30
C ASP A 511 -21.24 -15.64 -7.10
N GLY A 512 -22.01 -14.80 -6.39
CA GLY A 512 -22.87 -15.18 -5.26
C GLY A 512 -22.24 -14.95 -3.88
N ILE A 513 -21.16 -14.16 -3.79
CA ILE A 513 -20.43 -13.84 -2.55
C ILE A 513 -20.45 -12.33 -2.31
N VAL A 514 -21.25 -11.86 -1.35
CA VAL A 514 -21.35 -10.43 -1.00
C VAL A 514 -19.99 -9.92 -0.50
N SER A 515 -19.31 -9.13 -1.33
CA SER A 515 -17.91 -8.74 -1.16
C SER A 515 -17.76 -7.21 -0.95
N LEU A 516 -16.56 -6.72 -0.64
CA LEU A 516 -16.38 -5.33 -0.18
C LEU A 516 -16.77 -4.27 -1.23
N GLY A 517 -17.88 -3.57 -0.94
CA GLY A 517 -18.53 -2.55 -1.76
C GLY A 517 -19.91 -2.95 -2.32
N GLU A 518 -20.31 -4.22 -2.14
CA GLU A 518 -21.57 -4.78 -2.62
C GLU A 518 -22.66 -4.76 -1.54
N GLU A 519 -23.89 -4.49 -1.95
CA GLU A 519 -25.08 -4.55 -1.08
C GLU A 519 -25.73 -5.94 -1.09
N CYS A 520 -25.44 -6.74 -2.12
CA CYS A 520 -25.98 -8.06 -2.38
C CYS A 520 -25.21 -8.76 -3.52
N ASP A 521 -25.30 -10.09 -3.59
CA ASP A 521 -25.07 -10.86 -4.82
C ASP A 521 -25.95 -12.12 -4.76
N ASP A 522 -26.70 -12.42 -5.83
CA ASP A 522 -27.46 -13.68 -5.99
C ASP A 522 -26.91 -14.63 -7.06
N GLY A 523 -25.75 -14.31 -7.64
CA GLY A 523 -25.09 -15.06 -8.71
C GLY A 523 -25.72 -14.87 -10.10
N ILE A 524 -26.73 -14.00 -10.23
CA ILE A 524 -27.43 -13.71 -11.49
C ILE A 524 -27.61 -12.19 -11.68
N ASN A 525 -28.04 -11.49 -10.63
CA ASN A 525 -28.19 -10.04 -10.51
C ASN A 525 -29.03 -9.42 -11.65
N GLU A 526 -30.14 -10.10 -12.00
CA GLU A 526 -31.10 -9.66 -13.03
C GLU A 526 -32.08 -8.55 -12.55
N GLY A 527 -32.10 -8.23 -11.25
CA GLY A 527 -32.95 -7.19 -10.65
C GLY A 527 -34.41 -7.61 -10.37
N GLY A 528 -35.21 -6.63 -9.98
CA GLY A 528 -36.59 -6.78 -9.50
C GLY A 528 -36.78 -6.42 -8.03
N TYR A 529 -38.02 -6.20 -7.61
CA TYR A 529 -38.33 -5.69 -6.27
C TYR A 529 -37.79 -6.61 -5.15
N GLY A 530 -36.95 -6.07 -4.27
CA GLY A 530 -36.28 -6.83 -3.21
C GLY A 530 -35.28 -7.87 -3.72
N LYS A 531 -34.62 -7.63 -4.86
CA LYS A 531 -33.64 -8.53 -5.48
C LYS A 531 -32.35 -7.80 -5.85
N CYS A 532 -31.28 -8.56 -6.03
CA CYS A 532 -30.02 -7.97 -6.43
C CYS A 532 -30.05 -7.49 -7.89
N GLY A 533 -29.71 -6.23 -8.09
CA GLY A 533 -29.69 -5.56 -9.39
C GLY A 533 -28.32 -5.59 -10.06
N PRO A 534 -28.24 -5.28 -11.36
CA PRO A 534 -26.98 -5.27 -12.10
C PRO A 534 -25.95 -4.32 -11.49
N GLY A 535 -24.81 -4.86 -11.06
CA GLY A 535 -23.77 -4.12 -10.32
C GLY A 535 -23.80 -4.29 -8.80
N CYS A 536 -24.52 -5.29 -8.29
CA CYS A 536 -24.48 -5.72 -6.88
C CYS A 536 -24.93 -4.63 -5.91
N LYS A 537 -26.01 -3.99 -6.35
CA LYS A 537 -26.80 -2.97 -5.66
C LYS A 537 -28.23 -3.47 -5.58
N LEU A 538 -28.89 -3.27 -4.45
CA LEU A 538 -30.23 -3.82 -4.25
C LEU A 538 -31.23 -3.02 -5.10
N ASP A 539 -31.95 -3.71 -5.98
CA ASP A 539 -33.03 -3.09 -6.75
C ASP A 539 -34.19 -2.77 -5.78
N ALA A 540 -34.98 -1.75 -6.14
CA ALA A 540 -35.99 -1.09 -5.30
C ALA A 540 -36.75 -2.02 -4.33
N TYR A 541 -36.81 -1.67 -3.04
CA TYR A 541 -37.19 -2.58 -1.95
C TYR A 541 -37.91 -1.89 -0.79
N CYS A 542 -38.58 -2.68 0.06
CA CYS A 542 -39.28 -2.19 1.25
C CYS A 542 -38.30 -1.57 2.25
N GLY A 543 -38.41 -0.26 2.47
CA GLY A 543 -37.55 0.50 3.38
C GLY A 543 -36.47 1.33 2.68
N ASP A 544 -36.49 1.44 1.35
CA ASP A 544 -35.63 2.39 0.62
C ASP A 544 -36.13 3.85 0.70
N GLY A 545 -37.34 4.05 1.23
CA GLY A 545 -37.99 5.34 1.43
C GLY A 545 -38.82 5.83 0.24
N ILE A 546 -39.02 5.02 -0.82
CA ILE A 546 -39.52 5.46 -2.13
C ILE A 546 -40.74 4.66 -2.62
N VAL A 547 -41.89 4.80 -1.95
CA VAL A 547 -43.17 4.08 -2.20
C VAL A 547 -43.44 3.59 -3.64
N GLN A 548 -43.07 2.34 -3.92
CA GLN A 548 -43.23 1.60 -5.17
C GLN A 548 -44.60 0.94 -5.28
N ARG A 549 -45.61 1.76 -5.62
CA ARG A 549 -47.07 1.46 -5.66
C ARG A 549 -47.56 0.22 -6.45
N GLU A 550 -46.69 -0.58 -7.04
CA GLU A 550 -47.03 -1.87 -7.66
C GLU A 550 -46.76 -3.06 -6.71
N TYR A 551 -45.85 -2.89 -5.75
CA TYR A 551 -45.44 -3.91 -4.78
C TYR A 551 -45.90 -3.61 -3.35
N GLU A 552 -45.89 -2.33 -2.97
CA GLU A 552 -46.06 -1.83 -1.60
C GLU A 552 -47.10 -0.70 -1.47
N GLU A 553 -47.60 -0.50 -0.25
CA GLU A 553 -48.66 0.46 0.09
C GLU A 553 -48.14 1.72 0.81
N CYS A 554 -46.98 1.61 1.44
CA CYS A 554 -46.19 2.67 2.04
C CYS A 554 -44.74 2.25 2.14
N ASP A 555 -43.87 3.23 2.35
CA ASP A 555 -42.49 3.13 2.75
C ASP A 555 -42.16 4.50 3.37
N ASP A 556 -41.47 4.51 4.52
CA ASP A 556 -40.92 5.69 5.16
C ASP A 556 -39.46 5.52 5.65
N GLY A 557 -38.78 4.45 5.21
CA GLY A 557 -37.35 4.21 5.42
C GLY A 557 -36.93 4.20 6.89
N ASN A 558 -37.70 3.52 7.75
CA ASN A 558 -37.38 3.42 9.16
C ASN A 558 -37.89 2.14 9.85
N PHE A 559 -37.00 1.47 10.58
CA PHE A 559 -37.18 0.13 11.19
C PHE A 559 -38.27 -0.01 12.30
N ILE A 560 -39.33 0.80 12.33
CA ILE A 560 -40.29 0.93 13.45
C ILE A 560 -41.67 0.33 13.12
N ASN A 561 -41.81 -0.97 13.38
CA ASN A 561 -43.05 -1.76 13.20
C ASN A 561 -44.32 -1.25 13.94
N ASP A 562 -44.19 -0.25 14.83
CA ASP A 562 -45.22 0.26 15.74
C ASP A 562 -45.89 1.58 15.27
N ASP A 563 -45.69 2.03 14.02
CA ASP A 563 -46.16 3.33 13.50
C ASP A 563 -47.25 3.30 12.38
N GLU A 564 -47.17 4.14 11.34
CA GLU A 564 -48.11 4.14 10.21
C GLU A 564 -47.62 3.30 9.01
N CYS A 565 -46.36 2.89 8.94
CA CYS A 565 -45.85 1.93 7.96
C CYS A 565 -45.03 0.82 8.65
N PRO A 566 -45.62 -0.36 8.92
CA PRO A 566 -44.83 -1.47 9.48
C PRO A 566 -43.82 -2.00 8.45
N ASN A 567 -42.72 -2.60 8.92
CA ASN A 567 -41.54 -3.05 8.15
C ASN A 567 -41.83 -4.10 7.03
N SER A 568 -43.10 -4.43 6.77
CA SER A 568 -43.56 -5.24 5.64
C SER A 568 -44.10 -4.41 4.47
N CYS A 569 -44.07 -3.07 4.57
CA CYS A 569 -44.55 -2.10 3.58
C CYS A 569 -46.03 -2.29 3.14
N ARG A 570 -46.83 -2.96 3.98
CA ARG A 570 -48.26 -3.24 3.81
C ARG A 570 -49.02 -2.74 5.02
N LYS A 571 -50.05 -1.91 4.84
CA LYS A 571 -50.76 -1.31 5.98
C LYS A 571 -51.70 -2.33 6.61
N ILE A 572 -51.36 -2.79 7.81
CA ILE A 572 -52.23 -3.65 8.62
C ILE A 572 -53.55 -2.93 8.88
N LEU A 573 -54.64 -3.44 8.29
CA LEU A 573 -55.99 -2.92 8.51
C LEU A 573 -56.50 -3.32 9.91
N ILE A 574 -56.23 -2.47 10.90
CA ILE A 574 -56.77 -2.58 12.26
C ILE A 574 -58.24 -2.12 12.24
N ASP A 575 -59.16 -3.09 12.20
CA ASP A 575 -60.63 -2.95 12.10
C ASP A 575 -61.35 -2.99 13.48
#